data_AF-A0A7I6HIS4-F1
#
_entry.id   AF-A0A7I6HIS4-F1
#
_cell.length_a   1.000
_cell.length_b   1.000
_cell.length_c   1.000
_cell.angle_alpha   90.00
_cell.angle_beta   90.00
_cell.angle_gamma   90.00
#
_symmetry.space_group_name_H-M   'P 1'
#
loop_
_entity.id
_entity.type
_entity.pdbx_description
1 polymer ?
#
loop_
_entity_poly.entity_id
_entity_poly.type
_entity_poly.pdbx_seq_one_letter_code
_entity_poly.pdbx_strand_id
1 'polypeptide(L)'
;EFDICFTSVQKRAIRTLWTVLDAIDQMWLPVVRTWRLNERHYGGLTGLNKAETAAKHGEAQVKIWRRSYDIPPPPMEPDHPFYSNISKDRRYADLTEDQLPSCESLKDTIARALPFWNEEIVPQIKEGKRVLIAAHGNSLRGIVKHLEGLSEEAIMELNLPTGIPIVYELDKNLKPI
;
A
#
# COMPACT_ATOMS: atom_id res chain seq x y z
N GLU A 1 20.77 7.92 7.29
CA GLU A 1 21.31 7.05 6.23
C GLU A 1 20.50 5.76 6.19
N PHE A 2 20.38 5.18 5.00
CA PHE A 2 19.68 3.92 4.75
C PHE A 2 20.61 2.96 4.00
N ASP A 3 20.28 1.68 4.02
CA ASP A 3 21.08 0.64 3.36
C ASP A 3 20.26 -0.09 2.27
N ILE A 4 18.92 -0.03 2.33
CA ILE A 4 18.00 -0.55 1.32
C ILE A 4 16.68 0.19 1.33
N CYS A 5 16.06 0.31 0.15
CA CYS A 5 14.77 0.98 -0.01
C CYS A 5 13.73 0.08 -0.66
N PHE A 6 12.49 0.14 -0.16
CA PHE A 6 11.33 -0.55 -0.71
C PHE A 6 10.27 0.44 -1.19
N THR A 7 9.67 0.17 -2.35
CA THR A 7 8.56 0.97 -2.85
C THR A 7 7.58 0.12 -3.68
N SER A 8 6.44 0.72 -4.01
CA SER A 8 5.44 0.11 -4.88
C SER A 8 5.87 0.12 -6.36
N VAL A 9 5.09 -0.52 -7.24
CA VAL A 9 5.24 -0.37 -8.70
C VAL A 9 4.45 0.84 -9.28
N GLN A 10 3.94 1.72 -8.41
CA GLN A 10 3.16 2.90 -8.80
C GLN A 10 4.03 4.17 -8.77
N LYS A 11 4.03 4.91 -9.89
CA LYS A 11 4.96 6.02 -10.16
C LYS A 11 5.01 7.10 -9.07
N ARG A 12 3.89 7.35 -8.37
CA ARG A 12 3.82 8.39 -7.33
C ARG A 12 4.72 8.07 -6.13
N ALA A 13 4.71 6.82 -5.66
CA ALA A 13 5.58 6.39 -4.56
C ALA A 13 7.04 6.26 -5.01
N ILE A 14 7.27 5.77 -6.23
CA ILE A 14 8.62 5.70 -6.82
C ILE A 14 9.24 7.10 -6.92
N ARG A 15 8.47 8.10 -7.38
CA ARG A 15 8.94 9.47 -7.48
C ARG A 15 9.22 10.07 -6.10
N THR A 16 8.35 9.82 -5.11
CA THR A 16 8.62 10.21 -3.71
C THR A 16 9.95 9.63 -3.23
N LEU A 17 10.19 8.33 -3.46
CA LEU A 17 11.45 7.70 -3.08
C LEU A 17 12.64 8.36 -3.77
N TRP A 18 12.56 8.58 -5.08
CA TRP A 18 13.64 9.24 -5.83
C TRP A 18 13.94 10.64 -5.30
N THR A 19 12.92 11.45 -5.03
CA THR A 19 13.10 12.78 -4.43
C THR A 19 13.77 12.70 -3.06
N VAL A 20 13.42 11.72 -2.23
CA VAL A 20 14.07 11.51 -0.93
C VAL A 20 15.53 11.12 -1.12
N LEU A 21 15.83 10.13 -1.96
CA LEU A 21 17.19 9.64 -2.20
C LEU A 21 18.12 10.70 -2.78
N ASP A 22 17.61 11.53 -3.69
CA ASP A 22 18.32 12.69 -4.24
C ASP A 22 18.62 13.71 -3.13
N ALA A 23 17.61 14.09 -2.33
CA ALA A 23 17.76 15.06 -1.25
C ALA A 23 18.73 14.65 -0.13
N ILE A 24 18.95 13.35 0.07
CA ILE A 24 19.85 12.82 1.12
C ILE A 24 21.14 12.20 0.54
N ASP A 25 21.44 12.46 -0.74
CA ASP A 25 22.63 12.00 -1.46
C ASP A 25 22.87 10.48 -1.41
N GLN A 26 21.79 9.71 -1.55
CA GLN A 26 21.78 8.24 -1.46
C GLN A 26 21.12 7.58 -2.68
N MET A 27 21.20 8.22 -3.86
CA MET A 27 20.63 7.67 -5.11
C MET A 27 21.23 6.31 -5.52
N TRP A 28 22.41 5.98 -5.00
CA TRP A 28 23.11 4.71 -5.25
C TRP A 28 22.56 3.53 -4.45
N LEU A 29 21.63 3.76 -3.51
CA LEU A 29 21.06 2.69 -2.70
C LEU A 29 20.26 1.67 -3.54
N PRO A 30 20.27 0.39 -3.15
CA PRO A 30 19.43 -0.61 -3.78
C PRO A 30 17.94 -0.30 -3.53
N VAL A 31 17.14 -0.35 -4.60
CA VAL A 31 15.69 -0.09 -4.57
C VAL A 31 14.92 -1.31 -5.08
N VAL A 32 14.12 -1.91 -4.22
CA VAL A 32 13.21 -3.02 -4.54
C VAL A 32 11.80 -2.48 -4.76
N ARG A 33 11.16 -2.89 -5.87
CA ARG A 33 9.79 -2.51 -6.24
C ARG A 33 8.89 -3.72 -6.19
N THR A 34 7.71 -3.60 -5.58
CA THR A 34 6.74 -4.70 -5.50
C THR A 34 5.31 -4.21 -5.62
N TRP A 35 4.44 -5.01 -6.25
CA TRP A 35 3.00 -4.75 -6.27
C TRP A 35 2.37 -4.91 -4.88
N ARG A 36 2.99 -5.69 -3.99
CA ARG A 36 2.51 -5.92 -2.63
C ARG A 36 2.51 -4.66 -1.76
N LEU A 37 3.25 -3.63 -2.17
CA LEU A 37 3.26 -2.29 -1.57
C LEU A 37 2.38 -1.28 -2.34
N ASN A 38 1.54 -1.71 -3.28
CA ASN A 38 0.62 -0.81 -3.97
C ASN A 38 -0.45 -0.25 -3.02
N GLU A 39 -1.07 0.85 -3.45
CA GLU A 39 -2.32 1.33 -2.86
C GLU A 39 -3.44 0.32 -3.04
N ARG A 40 -4.48 0.42 -2.19
CA ARG A 40 -5.72 -0.35 -2.31
C ARG A 40 -6.31 -0.28 -3.72
N HIS A 41 -6.67 -1.43 -4.29
CA HIS A 41 -7.38 -1.50 -5.55
C HIS A 41 -8.85 -1.10 -5.36
N TYR A 42 -9.21 0.11 -5.80
CA TYR A 42 -10.57 0.64 -5.63
C TYR A 42 -11.62 0.04 -6.59
N GLY A 43 -11.21 -0.92 -7.43
CA GLY A 43 -12.10 -1.64 -8.33
C GLY A 43 -12.86 -0.71 -9.26
N GLY A 44 -14.17 -0.93 -9.42
CA GLY A 44 -15.04 -0.14 -10.28
C GLY A 44 -15.21 1.33 -9.86
N LEU A 45 -14.67 1.72 -8.70
CA LEU A 45 -14.65 3.12 -8.25
C LEU A 45 -13.42 3.88 -8.77
N THR A 46 -12.48 3.19 -9.41
CA THR A 46 -11.22 3.78 -9.87
C THR A 46 -11.48 4.88 -10.92
N GLY A 47 -11.03 6.09 -10.64
CA GLY A 47 -11.20 7.25 -11.52
C GLY A 47 -12.42 8.11 -11.19
N LEU A 48 -13.31 7.66 -10.30
CA LEU A 48 -14.40 8.47 -9.79
C LEU A 48 -13.94 9.32 -8.61
N ASN A 49 -14.35 10.58 -8.59
CA ASN A 49 -14.18 11.42 -7.42
C ASN A 49 -15.24 11.10 -6.34
N LYS A 50 -15.10 11.67 -5.14
CA LYS A 50 -16.00 11.40 -4.02
C LYS A 50 -17.46 11.75 -4.34
N ALA A 51 -17.71 12.87 -5.02
CA ALA A 51 -19.04 13.34 -5.35
C ALA A 51 -19.71 12.45 -6.43
N GLU A 52 -18.96 12.08 -7.47
CA GLU A 52 -19.41 11.14 -8.51
C GLU A 52 -19.74 9.77 -7.93
N THR A 53 -18.88 9.26 -7.04
CA THR A 53 -19.08 7.98 -6.37
C THR A 53 -20.36 8.01 -5.52
N ALA A 54 -20.57 9.10 -4.76
CA ALA A 54 -21.74 9.28 -3.92
C ALA A 54 -23.04 9.42 -4.75
N ALA A 55 -22.99 10.14 -5.87
CA ALA A 55 -24.13 10.28 -6.77
C ALA A 55 -24.50 8.94 -7.44
N LYS A 56 -23.51 8.13 -7.83
CA LYS A 56 -23.73 6.86 -8.54
C LYS A 56 -24.12 5.70 -7.62
N HIS A 57 -23.57 5.64 -6.41
CA HIS A 57 -23.71 4.48 -5.52
C HIS A 57 -24.42 4.80 -4.19
N GLY A 58 -24.75 6.07 -3.93
CA GLY A 58 -25.36 6.53 -2.69
C GLY A 58 -24.35 6.78 -1.57
N GLU A 59 -24.57 7.82 -0.77
CA GLU A 59 -23.65 8.21 0.31
C GLU A 59 -23.46 7.13 1.37
N ALA A 60 -24.53 6.39 1.70
CA ALA A 60 -24.48 5.31 2.68
C ALA A 60 -23.50 4.21 2.25
N GLN A 61 -23.54 3.79 0.99
CA GLN A 61 -22.67 2.76 0.45
C GLN A 61 -21.21 3.23 0.36
N VAL A 62 -20.99 4.47 -0.10
CA VAL A 62 -19.64 5.06 -0.15
C VAL A 62 -19.04 5.17 1.25
N LYS A 63 -19.85 5.51 2.25
CA LYS A 63 -19.42 5.55 3.65
C LYS A 63 -18.98 4.16 4.14
N ILE A 64 -19.70 3.09 3.77
CA ILE A 64 -19.31 1.71 4.08
C ILE A 64 -17.95 1.39 3.46
N TRP A 65 -17.76 1.56 2.14
CA TRP A 65 -16.46 1.25 1.49
C TRP A 65 -15.27 2.08 1.98
N ARG A 66 -15.55 3.25 2.59
CA ARG A 66 -14.54 4.11 3.19
C ARG A 66 -14.24 3.80 4.65
N ARG A 67 -15.20 3.24 5.38
CA ARG A 67 -15.13 3.00 6.83
C ARG A 67 -15.11 1.53 7.23
N SER A 68 -15.34 0.62 6.31
CA SER A 68 -15.22 -0.81 6.54
C SER A 68 -13.77 -1.26 6.33
N TYR A 69 -13.36 -2.18 7.21
CA TYR A 69 -12.09 -2.87 7.14
C TYR A 69 -12.12 -3.97 6.06
N ASP A 70 -13.21 -4.72 5.94
CA ASP A 70 -13.30 -6.00 5.24
C ASP A 70 -14.32 -6.04 4.09
N ILE A 71 -15.10 -4.98 3.86
CA ILE A 71 -16.05 -4.89 2.76
C ILE A 71 -15.37 -4.23 1.56
N PRO A 72 -15.06 -4.98 0.48
CA PRO A 72 -14.44 -4.41 -0.71
C PRO A 72 -15.42 -3.53 -1.50
N PRO A 73 -14.92 -2.59 -2.33
CA PRO A 73 -15.72 -1.93 -3.34
C PRO A 73 -16.14 -2.90 -4.46
N PRO A 74 -17.03 -2.50 -5.38
CA PRO A 74 -17.37 -3.33 -6.53
C PRO A 74 -16.13 -3.64 -7.37
N PRO A 75 -16.03 -4.84 -7.97
CA PRO A 75 -14.93 -5.18 -8.85
C PRO A 75 -14.87 -4.28 -10.08
N MET A 76 -13.70 -4.22 -10.71
CA MET A 76 -13.55 -3.53 -11.98
C MET A 76 -14.08 -4.39 -13.13
N GLU A 77 -15.21 -3.98 -13.70
CA GLU A 77 -15.86 -4.66 -14.82
C GLU A 77 -15.09 -4.52 -16.15
N PRO A 78 -15.24 -5.44 -17.11
CA PRO A 78 -14.53 -5.40 -18.40
C PRO A 78 -14.77 -4.15 -19.26
N ASP A 79 -15.92 -3.50 -19.08
CA ASP A 79 -16.30 -2.26 -19.78
C ASP A 79 -15.77 -0.99 -19.07
N HIS A 80 -15.15 -1.14 -17.90
CA HIS A 80 -14.61 -0.01 -17.14
C HIS A 80 -13.48 0.68 -17.92
N PRO A 81 -13.44 2.03 -17.97
CA PRO A 81 -12.46 2.78 -18.78
C PRO A 81 -10.99 2.44 -18.48
N PHE A 82 -10.71 2.02 -17.25
CA PHE A 82 -9.36 1.64 -16.79
C PHE A 82 -9.10 0.13 -16.78
N TYR A 83 -10.05 -0.72 -17.20
CA TYR A 83 -9.92 -2.18 -17.11
C TYR A 83 -8.63 -2.65 -17.79
N SER A 84 -8.52 -2.46 -19.11
CA SER A 84 -7.32 -2.86 -19.87
C SER A 84 -6.05 -2.15 -19.43
N ASN A 85 -6.15 -0.92 -18.90
CA ASN A 85 -5.00 -0.15 -18.44
C ASN A 85 -4.39 -0.69 -17.14
N ILE A 86 -5.19 -1.36 -16.30
CA ILE A 86 -4.74 -1.85 -14.99
C ILE A 86 -4.64 -3.37 -15.00
N SER A 87 -5.71 -4.09 -15.33
CA SER A 87 -5.76 -5.55 -15.26
C SER A 87 -4.92 -6.25 -16.32
N LYS A 88 -4.53 -5.54 -17.39
CA LYS A 88 -3.65 -6.05 -18.45
C LYS A 88 -2.30 -5.33 -18.53
N ASP A 89 -1.95 -4.51 -17.53
CA ASP A 89 -0.64 -3.87 -17.51
C ASP A 89 0.46 -4.91 -17.29
N ARG A 90 1.44 -4.95 -18.20
CA ARG A 90 2.55 -5.90 -18.18
C ARG A 90 3.36 -5.91 -16.88
N ARG A 91 3.30 -4.85 -16.06
CA ARG A 91 3.98 -4.83 -14.75
C ARG A 91 3.41 -5.86 -13.76
N TYR A 92 2.22 -6.39 -14.04
CA TYR A 92 1.56 -7.42 -13.25
C TYR A 92 1.49 -8.77 -13.97
N ALA A 93 2.20 -8.94 -15.10
CA ALA A 93 2.09 -10.15 -15.92
C ALA A 93 2.54 -11.43 -15.21
N ASP A 94 3.39 -11.32 -14.18
CA ASP A 94 3.88 -12.46 -13.39
C ASP A 94 2.91 -12.86 -12.26
N LEU A 95 1.81 -12.12 -12.05
CA LEU A 95 0.80 -12.49 -11.06
C LEU A 95 -0.15 -13.53 -11.65
N THR A 96 -0.49 -14.51 -10.83
CA THR A 96 -1.60 -15.42 -11.13
C THR A 96 -2.94 -14.68 -11.11
N GLU A 97 -3.97 -15.27 -11.73
CA GLU A 97 -5.32 -14.71 -11.75
C GLU A 97 -5.86 -14.45 -10.33
N ASP A 98 -5.57 -15.36 -9.39
CA ASP A 98 -5.96 -15.25 -7.98
C ASP A 98 -5.17 -14.17 -7.21
N GLN A 99 -4.02 -13.73 -7.72
CA GLN A 99 -3.17 -12.71 -7.09
C GLN A 99 -3.43 -11.30 -7.60
N LEU A 100 -4.00 -11.15 -8.79
CA LEU A 100 -4.28 -9.85 -9.38
C LEU A 100 -5.68 -9.36 -8.95
N PRO A 101 -5.80 -8.43 -7.99
CA PRO A 101 -7.10 -8.05 -7.49
C PRO A 101 -7.89 -7.24 -8.51
N SER A 102 -9.18 -7.54 -8.65
CA SER A 102 -10.15 -6.69 -9.33
C SER A 102 -10.73 -5.61 -8.40
N CYS A 103 -10.67 -5.81 -7.08
CA CYS A 103 -10.99 -4.87 -6.00
C CYS A 103 -10.34 -5.36 -4.70
N GLU A 104 -10.09 -4.44 -3.75
CA GLU A 104 -9.55 -4.76 -2.43
C GLU A 104 -10.32 -4.00 -1.33
N SER A 105 -10.65 -4.70 -0.25
CA SER A 105 -10.90 -4.09 1.06
C SER A 105 -9.57 -3.64 1.71
N LEU A 106 -9.62 -3.01 2.88
CA LEU A 106 -8.38 -2.75 3.64
C LEU A 106 -7.76 -4.07 4.10
N LYS A 107 -8.57 -5.03 4.55
CA LYS A 107 -8.13 -6.37 4.94
C LYS A 107 -7.35 -7.08 3.84
N ASP A 108 -7.84 -7.03 2.59
CA ASP A 108 -7.17 -7.66 1.44
C ASP A 108 -5.81 -7.00 1.18
N THR A 109 -5.78 -5.66 1.19
CA THR A 109 -4.55 -4.86 1.03
C THR A 109 -3.49 -5.27 2.05
N ILE A 110 -3.90 -5.42 3.32
CA ILE A 110 -3.01 -5.85 4.40
C ILE A 110 -2.56 -7.30 4.18
N ALA A 111 -3.48 -8.20 3.82
CA ALA A 111 -3.20 -9.62 3.62
C ALA A 111 -2.15 -9.86 2.52
N ARG A 112 -2.12 -9.05 1.45
CA ARG A 112 -1.07 -9.15 0.42
C ARG A 112 0.20 -8.37 0.73
N ALA A 113 0.15 -7.37 1.62
CA ALA A 113 1.31 -6.56 2.01
C ALA A 113 2.16 -7.25 3.10
N LEU A 114 1.53 -7.91 4.08
CA LEU A 114 2.23 -8.54 5.19
C LEU A 114 3.19 -9.68 4.80
N PRO A 115 2.89 -10.54 3.80
CA PRO A 115 3.87 -11.51 3.31
C PRO A 115 5.17 -10.83 2.85
N PHE A 116 5.08 -9.72 2.12
CA PHE A 116 6.26 -8.96 1.70
C PHE A 116 7.03 -8.37 2.89
N TRP A 117 6.32 -7.84 3.88
CA TRP A 117 6.94 -7.39 5.12
C TRP A 117 7.74 -8.52 5.78
N ASN A 118 7.12 -9.68 5.99
CA ASN A 118 7.71 -10.81 6.69
C ASN A 118 8.86 -11.49 5.92
N GLU A 119 8.69 -11.66 4.61
CA GLU A 119 9.61 -12.43 3.75
C GLU A 119 10.79 -11.59 3.25
N GLU A 120 10.59 -10.30 2.99
CA GLU A 120 11.58 -9.46 2.31
C GLU A 120 12.12 -8.34 3.20
N ILE A 121 11.26 -7.66 3.98
CA ILE A 121 11.68 -6.49 4.77
C ILE A 121 12.28 -6.89 6.13
N VAL A 122 11.60 -7.78 6.86
CA VAL A 122 12.01 -8.25 8.19
C VAL A 122 13.43 -8.83 8.20
N PRO A 123 13.85 -9.68 7.22
CA PRO A 123 15.22 -10.18 7.19
C PRO A 123 16.27 -9.07 7.08
N GLN A 124 16.00 -8.01 6.29
CA GLN A 124 16.94 -6.88 6.16
C GLN A 124 17.11 -6.15 7.50
N ILE A 125 16.00 -5.91 8.22
CA ILE A 125 16.03 -5.27 9.53
C ILE A 125 16.82 -6.14 10.53
N LYS A 126 16.62 -7.46 10.52
CA LYS A 126 17.33 -8.41 11.39
C LYS A 126 18.83 -8.52 11.06
N GLU A 127 19.22 -8.28 9.81
CA GLU A 127 20.62 -8.14 9.39
C GLU A 127 21.25 -6.80 9.82
N GLY A 128 20.48 -5.92 10.47
CA GLY A 128 20.95 -4.60 10.94
C GLY A 128 20.88 -3.50 9.89
N LYS A 129 20.25 -3.74 8.73
CA LYS A 129 20.10 -2.72 7.68
C LYS A 129 19.04 -1.70 8.06
N ARG A 130 19.35 -0.42 7.79
CA ARG A 130 18.45 0.72 7.94
C ARG A 130 17.56 0.80 6.71
N VAL A 131 16.28 0.48 6.89
CA VAL A 131 15.32 0.35 5.79
C VAL A 131 14.52 1.64 5.60
N LEU A 132 14.37 2.09 4.35
CA LEU A 132 13.39 3.12 3.96
C LEU A 132 12.25 2.50 3.16
N ILE A 133 11.00 2.79 3.54
CA ILE A 133 9.80 2.36 2.80
C ILE A 133 9.04 3.59 2.30
N ALA A 134 8.94 3.74 0.98
CA ALA A 134 8.12 4.77 0.35
C ALA A 134 6.93 4.12 -0.37
N ALA A 135 5.75 4.17 0.22
CA ALA A 135 4.55 3.47 -0.26
C ALA A 135 3.28 4.34 -0.16
N HIS A 136 2.12 3.72 0.03
CA HIS A 136 0.81 4.40 0.06
C HIS A 136 0.11 4.21 1.39
N GLY A 137 -0.92 5.02 1.64
CA GLY A 137 -1.63 5.05 2.92
C GLY A 137 -2.12 3.68 3.36
N ASN A 138 -2.85 2.93 2.53
CA ASN A 138 -3.42 1.65 2.97
C ASN A 138 -2.36 0.53 3.08
N SER A 139 -1.34 0.52 2.22
CA SER A 139 -0.21 -0.42 2.38
C SER A 139 0.60 -0.15 3.65
N LEU A 140 0.88 1.11 3.97
CA LEU A 140 1.62 1.49 5.18
C LEU A 140 0.79 1.23 6.44
N ARG A 141 -0.53 1.47 6.39
CA ARG A 141 -1.46 1.06 7.46
C ARG A 141 -1.34 -0.44 7.77
N GLY A 142 -1.16 -1.30 6.77
CA GLY A 142 -0.95 -2.72 7.03
C GLY A 142 0.29 -3.03 7.86
N ILE A 143 1.39 -2.35 7.56
CA ILE A 143 2.65 -2.49 8.31
C ILE A 143 2.48 -1.94 9.73
N VAL A 144 1.90 -0.73 9.87
CA VAL A 144 1.65 -0.12 11.19
C VAL A 144 0.72 -0.98 12.04
N LYS A 145 -0.37 -1.50 11.47
CA LYS A 145 -1.29 -2.41 12.17
C LYS A 145 -0.56 -3.61 12.75
N HIS A 146 0.38 -4.18 11.99
CA HIS A 146 1.17 -5.33 12.44
C HIS A 146 2.19 -4.97 13.50
N LEU A 147 2.93 -3.87 13.33
CA LEU A 147 3.93 -3.39 14.28
C LEU A 147 3.33 -3.03 15.65
N GLU A 148 2.22 -2.30 15.64
CA GLU A 148 1.58 -1.79 16.87
C GLU A 148 0.50 -2.73 17.43
N GLY A 149 0.17 -3.81 16.71
CA GLY A 149 -0.88 -4.74 17.13
C GLY A 149 -2.27 -4.10 17.19
N LEU A 150 -2.57 -3.16 16.27
CA LEU A 150 -3.81 -2.40 16.28
C LEU A 150 -5.03 -3.27 15.93
N SER A 151 -6.17 -2.93 16.55
CA SER A 151 -7.48 -3.47 16.19
C SER A 151 -7.95 -2.97 14.81
N GLU A 152 -9.03 -3.55 14.30
CA GLU A 152 -9.61 -3.14 13.01
C GLU A 152 -10.18 -1.71 13.09
N GLU A 153 -10.75 -1.33 14.22
CA GLU A 153 -11.28 0.02 14.46
C GLU A 153 -10.15 1.05 14.52
N ALA A 154 -9.10 0.76 15.30
CA ALA A 154 -7.97 1.65 15.47
C ALA A 154 -7.25 1.93 14.13
N ILE A 155 -7.06 0.91 13.29
CA ILE A 155 -6.39 1.11 11.99
C ILE A 155 -7.23 1.91 11.00
N MET A 156 -8.57 1.83 11.09
CA MET A 156 -9.47 2.60 10.25
C MET A 156 -9.48 4.09 10.61
N GLU A 157 -9.21 4.42 11.87
CA GLU A 157 -9.09 5.81 12.36
C GLU A 157 -7.71 6.42 12.13
N LEU A 158 -6.66 5.59 12.04
CA LEU A 158 -5.29 6.03 11.79
C LEU A 158 -5.15 6.70 10.41
N ASN A 159 -4.85 8.00 10.36
CA ASN A 159 -4.53 8.70 9.12
C ASN A 159 -3.04 9.06 9.10
N LEU A 160 -2.29 8.40 8.23
CA LEU A 160 -0.87 8.69 8.04
C LEU A 160 -0.71 10.00 7.28
N PRO A 161 0.11 10.95 7.75
CA PRO A 161 0.38 12.17 7.02
C PRO A 161 1.12 11.89 5.71
N THR A 162 0.85 12.70 4.68
CA THR A 162 1.49 12.58 3.37
C THR A 162 2.80 13.37 3.33
N GLY A 163 3.90 12.73 2.90
CA GLY A 163 5.18 13.42 2.71
C GLY A 163 5.96 13.69 4.01
N ILE A 164 5.48 13.20 5.14
CA ILE A 164 6.18 13.30 6.43
C ILE A 164 6.86 11.96 6.72
N PRO A 165 8.19 11.92 6.94
CA PRO A 165 8.87 10.70 7.38
C PRO A 165 8.33 10.20 8.73
N ILE A 166 8.05 8.91 8.82
CA ILE A 166 7.63 8.24 10.05
C ILE A 166 8.76 7.29 10.46
N VAL A 167 9.25 7.44 11.69
CA VAL A 167 10.38 6.70 12.21
C VAL A 167 9.89 5.72 13.26
N TYR A 168 10.26 4.45 13.12
CA TYR A 168 10.09 3.44 14.16
C TYR A 168 11.46 3.03 14.69
N GLU A 169 11.61 3.10 16.01
CA GLU A 169 12.65 2.37 16.71
C GLU A 169 12.08 1.01 17.10
N LEU A 170 12.81 -0.07 16.80
CA LEU A 170 12.34 -1.43 16.97
C LEU A 170 13.30 -2.21 17.87
N ASP A 171 12.75 -3.02 18.78
CA ASP A 171 13.52 -3.98 19.56
C ASP A 171 14.02 -5.17 18.70
N LYS A 172 14.77 -6.08 19.32
CA LYS A 172 15.28 -7.30 18.67
C LYS A 172 14.19 -8.24 18.12
N ASN A 173 12.94 -8.08 18.56
CA ASN A 173 11.79 -8.84 18.11
C ASN A 173 10.93 -8.05 17.10
N LEU A 174 11.42 -6.90 16.63
CA LEU A 174 10.74 -5.96 15.74
C LEU A 174 9.48 -5.34 16.34
N LYS A 175 9.44 -5.21 17.67
CA LYS A 175 8.38 -4.48 18.37
C LYS A 175 8.79 -3.00 18.54
N PRO A 176 7.89 -2.04 18.27
CA PRO A 176 8.13 -0.63 18.56
C PRO A 176 8.52 -0.38 20.03
N ILE A 177 9.50 0.51 20.25
CA ILE A 177 9.96 0.99 21.58
C ILE A 177 9.65 2.47 21.79
#